data_AF-A0A936T6Z2-F1
#
_entry.id   AF-A0A936T6Z2-F1
#
_cell.length_a   1.000
_cell.length_b   1.000
_cell.length_c   1.000
_cell.angle_alpha   90.00
_cell.angle_beta   90.00
_cell.angle_gamma   90.00
#
_symmetry.space_group_name_H-M   'P 1'
#
loop_
_entity.id
_entity.type
_entity.pdbx_description
1 polymer ?
#
loop_
_entity_poly.entity_id
_entity_poly.type
_entity_poly.pdbx_seq_one_letter_code
_entity_poly.pdbx_strand_id
1 'polypeptide(L)'
;MRHWWKALGIALLLAVVGFGLGVDLAPALVHVDRDRIAPGPVELRITTYRTVLSPDAPPQVWISNDGQRVCATRVAVNDPTHLTASVDVPAGLRADLTHLVVLPAGGDTLALLDAFWTEGRGDGIADSPCPPAAGRAQAPGFRFPNRSLLTESIRNLFFHVPMWFTMMLLMTISVVMSLRHLRTGSLDHDGAALAAVHVGLLFAVLGLITGSIWARVTWGGWWTSDTKLNGAAVTTLVYAAYLVLRGSVSDPHKAARLAAVYNIFAYVLMMVFLMVLPRLSDSLHPGNGGNPAFNQYDLDDRLRLVFYPAVLGWMLLGTWAWTLARRLDRLQRLHDHA
;
A
#
# COMPACT_ATOMS: atom_id res chain seq x y z
N MET A 1 -26.77 23.66 -10.17
CA MET A 1 -26.01 22.56 -9.53
C MET A 1 -24.51 22.91 -9.36
N ARG A 2 -24.12 23.92 -8.56
CA ARG A 2 -22.70 24.42 -8.52
C ARG A 2 -21.75 23.61 -7.61
N HIS A 3 -22.28 22.68 -6.80
CA HIS A 3 -21.52 22.01 -5.73
C HIS A 3 -21.62 20.47 -5.77
N TRP A 4 -22.09 19.89 -6.87
CA TRP A 4 -22.31 18.45 -7.02
C TRP A 4 -21.03 17.63 -6.77
N TRP A 5 -19.87 18.12 -7.21
CA TRP A 5 -18.58 17.44 -7.05
C TRP A 5 -18.14 17.31 -5.59
N LYS A 6 -18.60 18.20 -4.69
CA LYS A 6 -18.34 18.09 -3.26
C LYS A 6 -19.15 16.95 -2.65
N ALA A 7 -20.43 16.89 -3.00
CA ALA A 7 -21.31 15.80 -2.60
C ALA A 7 -20.81 14.46 -3.15
N LEU A 8 -20.33 14.43 -4.40
CA LEU A 8 -19.68 13.26 -4.99
C LEU A 8 -18.44 12.85 -4.18
N GLY A 9 -17.53 13.78 -3.85
CA GLY A 9 -16.34 13.48 -3.06
C GLY A 9 -16.68 12.83 -1.71
N ILE A 10 -17.69 13.35 -1.00
CA ILE A 10 -18.18 12.77 0.26
C ILE A 10 -18.77 11.38 0.02
N ALA A 11 -19.65 11.24 -0.98
CA ALA A 11 -20.31 9.97 -1.29
C ALA A 11 -19.29 8.87 -1.65
N LEU A 12 -18.27 9.19 -2.44
CA LEU A 12 -17.19 8.26 -2.77
C LEU A 12 -16.42 7.82 -1.52
N LEU A 13 -16.06 8.75 -0.63
CA LEU A 13 -15.33 8.41 0.59
C LEU A 13 -16.18 7.60 1.57
N LEU A 14 -17.47 7.89 1.70
CA LEU A 14 -18.40 7.07 2.50
C LEU A 14 -18.55 5.66 1.91
N ALA A 15 -18.63 5.54 0.58
CA ALA A 15 -18.65 4.24 -0.08
C ALA A 15 -17.34 3.46 0.14
N VAL A 16 -16.18 4.14 0.10
CA VAL A 16 -14.87 3.54 0.38
C VAL A 16 -14.78 3.05 1.83
N VAL A 17 -15.27 3.82 2.80
CA VAL A 17 -15.31 3.38 4.20
C VAL A 17 -16.25 2.18 4.36
N GLY A 18 -17.48 2.26 3.87
CA GLY A 18 -18.47 1.19 4.03
C GLY A 18 -18.07 -0.09 3.31
N PHE A 19 -17.76 -0.01 2.02
CA PHE A 19 -17.43 -1.17 1.20
C PHE A 19 -15.98 -1.63 1.41
N GLY A 20 -15.03 -0.71 1.47
CA GLY A 20 -13.62 -1.03 1.66
C GLY A 20 -13.29 -1.62 3.04
N LEU A 21 -14.06 -1.31 4.09
CA LEU A 21 -13.92 -1.95 5.41
C LEU A 21 -14.89 -3.12 5.62
N GLY A 22 -16.03 -3.13 4.94
CA GLY A 22 -17.06 -4.17 5.11
C GLY A 22 -16.88 -5.42 4.25
N VAL A 23 -16.16 -5.34 3.12
CA VAL A 23 -15.91 -6.51 2.26
C VAL A 23 -14.87 -7.42 2.87
N ASP A 24 -15.14 -8.71 2.87
CA ASP A 24 -14.26 -9.71 3.47
C ASP A 24 -13.01 -10.02 2.63
N LEU A 25 -11.93 -10.41 3.31
CA LEU A 25 -10.77 -11.01 2.66
C LEU A 25 -11.04 -12.47 2.32
N ALA A 26 -10.47 -12.94 1.22
CA ALA A 26 -10.49 -14.33 0.81
C ALA A 26 -9.79 -15.22 1.87
N PRO A 27 -10.20 -16.49 2.01
CA PRO A 27 -9.45 -17.46 2.80
C PRO A 27 -8.01 -17.58 2.30
N ALA A 28 -7.06 -17.72 3.21
CA ALA A 28 -5.65 -17.86 2.86
C ALA A 28 -4.85 -18.52 3.98
N LEU A 29 -3.62 -18.93 3.64
CA LEU A 29 -2.57 -19.24 4.61
C LEU A 29 -1.87 -17.94 4.99
N VAL A 30 -1.81 -17.63 6.28
CA VAL A 30 -1.27 -16.35 6.77
C VAL A 30 0.08 -16.51 7.44
N HIS A 31 0.36 -17.66 8.05
CA HIS A 31 1.60 -17.88 8.77
C HIS A 31 1.95 -19.36 8.86
N VAL A 32 3.25 -19.64 8.91
CA VAL A 32 3.85 -20.91 9.30
C VAL A 32 5.04 -20.60 10.22
N ASP A 33 5.25 -21.43 11.24
CA ASP A 33 6.24 -21.19 12.30
C ASP A 33 7.71 -21.27 11.85
N ARG A 34 7.96 -21.87 10.68
CA ARG A 34 9.29 -22.07 10.09
C ARG A 34 9.45 -21.23 8.84
N ASP A 35 10.64 -20.66 8.65
CA ASP A 35 11.08 -19.98 7.43
C ASP A 35 12.12 -20.80 6.64
N ARG A 36 12.56 -21.94 7.19
CA ARG A 36 13.58 -22.83 6.62
C ARG A 36 13.18 -24.29 6.75
N ILE A 37 13.50 -25.08 5.73
CA ILE A 37 13.34 -26.54 5.73
C ILE A 37 14.64 -27.21 5.29
N ALA A 38 15.03 -28.26 6.00
CA ALA A 38 16.19 -29.09 5.71
C ALA A 38 15.75 -30.55 5.51
N PRO A 39 16.57 -31.40 4.85
CA PRO A 39 16.22 -32.78 4.62
C PRO A 39 15.95 -33.56 5.92
N GLY A 40 14.86 -34.33 5.93
CA GLY A 40 14.38 -35.12 7.07
C GLY A 40 12.97 -34.72 7.54
N PRO A 41 12.48 -35.32 8.64
CA PRO A 41 11.15 -35.06 9.16
C PRO A 41 11.05 -33.65 9.77
N VAL A 42 10.09 -32.87 9.29
CA VAL A 42 9.79 -31.52 9.76
C VAL A 42 8.32 -31.44 10.19
N GLU A 43 8.08 -30.82 11.33
CA GLU A 43 6.74 -30.47 11.80
C GLU A 43 6.48 -28.99 11.53
N LEU A 44 5.36 -28.70 10.86
CA LEU A 44 4.94 -27.36 10.44
C LEU A 44 3.65 -26.98 11.18
N ARG A 45 3.66 -25.84 11.88
CA ARG A 45 2.47 -25.26 12.50
C ARG A 45 1.93 -24.16 11.61
N ILE A 46 0.77 -24.39 11.04
CA ILE A 46 0.21 -23.59 9.96
C ILE A 46 -1.02 -22.85 10.48
N THR A 47 -1.02 -21.54 10.27
CA THR A 47 -2.13 -20.64 10.60
C THR A 47 -2.85 -20.24 9.33
N THR A 48 -4.16 -20.41 9.34
CA THR A 48 -5.03 -20.11 8.22
C THR A 48 -5.99 -18.97 8.60
N TYR A 49 -6.55 -18.31 7.60
CA TYR A 49 -7.46 -17.19 7.77
C TYR A 49 -8.79 -17.51 7.09
N ARG A 50 -9.90 -17.42 7.85
CA ARG A 50 -11.27 -17.73 7.40
C ARG A 50 -11.40 -19.03 6.60
N THR A 51 -10.63 -20.02 7.02
CA THR A 51 -10.66 -21.35 6.46
C THR A 51 -11.39 -22.19 7.46
N VAL A 52 -12.52 -22.80 7.11
CA VAL A 52 -13.25 -23.64 8.05
C VAL A 52 -12.55 -25.00 8.07
N LEU A 53 -11.58 -25.17 8.97
CA LEU A 53 -10.91 -26.45 9.19
C LEU A 53 -11.77 -27.33 10.10
N SER A 54 -11.85 -28.63 9.80
CA SER A 54 -12.56 -29.61 10.64
C SER A 54 -11.69 -30.85 10.88
N PRO A 55 -11.59 -31.34 12.13
CA PRO A 55 -10.93 -32.62 12.43
C PRO A 55 -11.58 -33.81 11.71
N ASP A 56 -12.90 -33.75 11.45
CA ASP A 56 -13.65 -34.83 10.80
C ASP A 56 -13.36 -34.93 9.29
N ALA A 57 -12.80 -33.88 8.70
CA ALA A 57 -12.46 -33.80 7.30
C ALA A 57 -11.10 -33.10 7.15
N PRO A 58 -9.99 -33.79 7.50
CA PRO A 58 -8.67 -33.18 7.56
C PRO A 58 -8.23 -32.67 6.18
N PRO A 59 -7.58 -31.50 6.13
CA PRO A 59 -7.09 -30.94 4.88
C PRO A 59 -5.90 -31.74 4.36
N GLN A 60 -5.65 -31.65 3.06
CA GLN A 60 -4.40 -32.13 2.48
C GLN A 60 -3.36 -31.03 2.53
N VAL A 61 -2.11 -31.40 2.85
CA VAL A 61 -1.00 -30.44 2.95
C VAL A 61 0.18 -30.99 2.16
N TRP A 62 0.83 -30.13 1.38
CA TRP A 62 2.07 -30.46 0.68
C TRP A 62 2.96 -29.23 0.54
N ILE A 63 4.24 -29.46 0.35
CA ILE A 63 5.19 -28.44 -0.09
C ILE A 63 5.41 -28.57 -1.60
N SER A 64 5.59 -27.43 -2.27
CA SER A 64 5.79 -27.34 -3.71
C SER A 64 7.08 -26.56 -4.01
N ASN A 65 8.01 -27.16 -4.74
CA ASN A 65 9.32 -26.58 -5.07
C ASN A 65 9.60 -26.79 -6.56
N ASP A 66 9.59 -25.72 -7.36
CA ASP A 66 9.80 -25.78 -8.83
C ASP A 66 8.95 -26.86 -9.54
N GLY A 67 7.66 -26.94 -9.17
CA GLY A 67 6.71 -27.94 -9.68
C GLY A 67 6.76 -29.30 -8.98
N GLN A 68 7.78 -29.56 -8.16
CA GLN A 68 7.92 -30.81 -7.39
C GLN A 68 7.06 -30.77 -6.14
N ARG A 69 6.35 -31.87 -5.84
CA ARG A 69 5.44 -31.96 -4.69
C ARG A 69 5.89 -33.00 -3.67
N VAL A 70 5.82 -32.63 -2.39
CA VAL A 70 6.06 -33.53 -1.25
C VAL A 70 4.90 -33.41 -0.28
N CYS A 71 4.13 -34.49 -0.11
CA CYS A 71 2.94 -34.47 0.72
C CYS A 71 3.29 -34.64 2.21
N ALA A 72 2.46 -34.06 3.07
CA ALA A 72 2.53 -34.32 4.50
C ALA A 72 2.19 -35.80 4.80
N THR A 73 2.98 -36.42 5.66
CA THR A 73 2.78 -37.79 6.15
C THR A 73 1.71 -37.83 7.25
N ARG A 74 1.51 -36.72 7.97
CA ARG A 74 0.48 -36.56 8.99
C ARG A 74 -0.05 -35.13 8.97
N VAL A 75 -1.36 -34.97 9.13
CA VAL A 75 -2.02 -33.67 9.32
C VAL A 75 -2.98 -33.78 10.50
N ALA A 76 -2.91 -32.82 11.41
CA ALA A 76 -3.80 -32.71 12.57
C ALA A 76 -4.39 -31.30 12.62
N VAL A 77 -5.71 -31.19 12.69
CA VAL A 77 -6.40 -29.90 12.89
C VAL A 77 -6.39 -29.61 14.39
N ASN A 78 -5.76 -28.51 14.79
CA ASN A 78 -5.68 -28.10 16.19
C ASN A 78 -6.95 -27.33 16.60
N ASP A 79 -7.41 -26.42 15.73
CA ASP A 79 -8.63 -25.64 15.87
C ASP A 79 -9.11 -25.16 14.49
N PRO A 80 -10.24 -24.42 14.36
CA PRO A 80 -10.76 -23.99 13.07
C PRO A 80 -9.79 -23.19 12.19
N THR A 81 -8.73 -22.61 12.74
CA THR A 81 -7.74 -21.78 12.03
C THR A 81 -6.29 -22.26 12.15
N HIS A 82 -6.02 -23.30 12.93
CA HIS A 82 -4.66 -23.83 13.11
C HIS A 82 -4.61 -25.33 12.82
N LEU A 83 -3.57 -25.75 12.09
CA LEU A 83 -3.28 -27.14 11.82
C LEU A 83 -1.78 -27.41 11.93
N THR A 84 -1.44 -28.65 12.25
CA THR A 84 -0.06 -29.14 12.30
C THR A 84 0.14 -30.20 11.22
N ALA A 85 1.18 -30.07 10.42
CA ALA A 85 1.51 -31.00 9.35
C ALA A 85 2.95 -31.53 9.51
N SER A 86 3.13 -32.84 9.46
CA SER A 86 4.45 -33.47 9.42
C SER A 86 4.81 -33.78 7.96
N VAL A 87 5.95 -33.31 7.49
CA VAL A 87 6.45 -33.53 6.12
C VAL A 87 7.84 -34.15 6.23
N ASP A 88 8.09 -35.23 5.49
CA ASP A 88 9.44 -35.78 5.36
C ASP A 88 10.11 -35.15 4.14
N VAL A 89 10.98 -34.17 4.39
CA VAL A 89 11.60 -33.36 3.33
C VAL A 89 12.73 -34.18 2.70
N PRO A 90 12.66 -34.53 1.41
CA PRO A 90 13.72 -35.26 0.76
C PRO A 90 14.95 -34.37 0.52
N ALA A 91 16.12 -34.98 0.47
CA ALA A 91 17.33 -34.30 -0.01
C ALA A 91 17.22 -34.06 -1.52
N GLY A 92 17.69 -32.89 -1.98
CA GLY A 92 17.85 -32.63 -3.41
C GLY A 92 16.70 -31.89 -4.10
N LEU A 93 15.90 -31.11 -3.37
CA LEU A 93 14.92 -30.19 -3.97
C LEU A 93 15.59 -29.17 -4.91
N ARG A 94 14.89 -28.76 -5.97
CA ARG A 94 15.47 -27.97 -7.08
C ARG A 94 15.69 -26.50 -6.77
N ALA A 95 14.77 -25.82 -6.09
CA ALA A 95 14.74 -24.37 -5.90
C ALA A 95 15.09 -23.92 -4.48
N ASP A 96 15.62 -22.70 -4.34
CA ASP A 96 15.87 -22.07 -3.02
C ASP A 96 14.57 -21.83 -2.26
N LEU A 97 13.49 -21.51 -2.97
CA LEU A 97 12.21 -21.15 -2.36
C LEU A 97 11.19 -22.28 -2.55
N THR A 98 10.58 -22.67 -1.44
CA THR A 98 9.53 -23.69 -1.39
C THR A 98 8.22 -23.05 -0.94
N HIS A 99 7.14 -23.38 -1.63
CA HIS A 99 5.79 -22.95 -1.30
C HIS A 99 5.10 -23.97 -0.40
N LEU A 100 4.26 -23.49 0.51
CA LEU A 100 3.35 -24.33 1.29
C LEU A 100 1.96 -24.31 0.66
N VAL A 101 1.32 -25.47 0.53
CA VAL A 101 -0.02 -25.58 -0.03
C VAL A 101 -0.91 -26.42 0.88
N VAL A 102 -2.12 -25.93 1.12
CA VAL A 102 -3.16 -26.58 1.92
C VAL A 102 -4.44 -26.61 1.10
N LEU A 103 -5.06 -27.78 1.02
CA LEU A 103 -6.36 -28.00 0.39
C LEU A 103 -7.36 -28.44 1.46
N PRO A 104 -8.22 -27.53 1.96
CA PRO A 104 -9.32 -27.88 2.85
C PRO A 104 -10.30 -28.86 2.18
N ALA A 105 -10.90 -29.74 2.97
CA ALA A 105 -11.92 -30.65 2.47
C ALA A 105 -13.11 -29.86 1.90
N GLY A 106 -13.38 -30.02 0.60
CA GLY A 106 -14.45 -29.29 -0.11
C GLY A 106 -14.18 -27.79 -0.31
N GLY A 107 -12.96 -27.32 -0.06
CA GLY A 107 -12.54 -25.93 -0.23
C GLY A 107 -11.55 -25.71 -1.37
N ASP A 108 -11.12 -24.45 -1.51
CA ASP A 108 -10.13 -24.03 -2.50
C ASP A 108 -8.70 -24.34 -2.07
N THR A 109 -7.84 -24.59 -3.07
CA THR A 109 -6.40 -24.69 -2.83
C THR A 109 -5.86 -23.36 -2.32
N LEU A 110 -5.24 -23.37 -1.15
CA LEU A 110 -4.60 -22.21 -0.52
C LEU A 110 -3.08 -22.40 -0.58
N ALA A 111 -2.37 -21.37 -1.03
CA ALA A 111 -0.92 -21.41 -1.12
C ALA A 111 -0.30 -20.23 -0.38
N LEU A 112 0.75 -20.51 0.39
CA LEU A 112 1.69 -19.53 0.89
C LEU A 112 2.95 -19.64 0.01
N LEU A 113 3.09 -18.67 -0.90
CA LEU A 113 4.25 -18.60 -1.79
C LEU A 113 5.51 -18.26 -0.99
N ASP A 114 6.64 -18.77 -1.46
CA ASP A 114 7.97 -18.58 -0.87
C ASP A 114 8.01 -18.75 0.65
N ALA A 115 7.27 -19.73 1.17
CA ALA A 115 7.10 -19.97 2.59
C ALA A 115 8.41 -20.38 3.29
N PHE A 116 9.28 -21.10 2.58
CA PHE A 116 10.51 -21.64 3.15
C PHE A 116 11.72 -21.43 2.25
N TRP A 117 12.86 -21.14 2.87
CA TRP A 117 14.17 -21.36 2.27
C TRP A 117 14.57 -22.84 2.38
N THR A 118 14.96 -23.42 1.25
CA THR A 118 15.31 -24.83 1.11
C THR A 118 16.79 -25.04 1.35
N GLU A 119 17.13 -25.84 2.35
CA GLU A 119 18.51 -26.25 2.61
C GLU A 119 18.81 -27.59 1.93
N GLY A 120 20.04 -27.76 1.40
CA GLY A 120 20.45 -29.01 0.75
C GLY A 120 19.81 -29.24 -0.62
N ARG A 121 19.88 -28.23 -1.51
CA ARG A 121 19.45 -28.33 -2.91
C ARG A 121 20.19 -29.44 -3.67
N GLY A 122 19.53 -29.95 -4.71
CA GLY A 122 20.10 -30.94 -5.62
C GLY A 122 19.37 -30.96 -6.96
N ASP A 123 19.51 -32.07 -7.69
CA ASP A 123 19.05 -32.18 -9.09
C ASP A 123 17.54 -32.42 -9.23
N GLY A 124 16.84 -32.50 -8.12
CA GLY A 124 15.42 -32.77 -8.02
C GLY A 124 15.08 -34.17 -7.52
N ILE A 125 13.85 -34.28 -7.04
CA ILE A 125 13.22 -35.49 -6.56
C ILE A 125 12.16 -36.00 -7.55
N ALA A 126 11.78 -37.27 -7.38
CA ALA A 126 10.55 -37.78 -7.98
C ALA A 126 9.33 -37.15 -7.28
N ASP A 127 8.30 -36.83 -8.05
CA ASP A 127 7.07 -36.25 -7.52
C ASP A 127 6.36 -37.21 -6.56
N SER A 128 5.95 -36.70 -5.39
CA SER A 128 5.03 -37.45 -4.53
C SER A 128 3.64 -37.48 -5.18
N PRO A 129 2.88 -38.59 -5.06
CA PRO A 129 1.53 -38.69 -5.60
C PRO A 129 0.54 -37.94 -4.71
N CYS A 130 0.71 -36.61 -4.59
CA CYS A 130 -0.29 -35.76 -3.95
C CYS A 130 -1.50 -35.65 -4.90
N PRO A 131 -2.74 -35.68 -4.37
CA PRO A 131 -3.92 -35.46 -5.18
C PRO A 131 -3.79 -34.17 -6.01
N PRO A 132 -4.36 -34.12 -7.22
CA PRO A 132 -4.27 -32.94 -8.05
C PRO A 132 -4.86 -31.76 -7.27
N ALA A 133 -4.20 -30.59 -7.33
CA ALA A 133 -4.76 -29.38 -6.77
C ALA A 133 -6.16 -29.21 -7.36
N ALA A 134 -7.18 -29.19 -6.50
CA ALA A 134 -8.53 -28.90 -6.97
C ALA A 134 -8.47 -27.56 -7.70
N GLY A 135 -9.03 -27.51 -8.92
CA GLY A 135 -9.16 -26.25 -9.65
C GLY A 135 -9.84 -25.22 -8.74
N ARG A 136 -9.44 -23.94 -8.85
CA ARG A 136 -10.04 -22.85 -8.06
C ARG A 136 -11.57 -22.95 -8.14
N ALA A 137 -12.24 -23.46 -7.11
CA ALA A 137 -13.65 -23.19 -6.97
C ALA A 137 -13.73 -21.69 -6.67
N GLN A 138 -14.67 -20.99 -7.29
CA GLN A 138 -14.90 -19.62 -6.88
C GLN A 138 -15.71 -19.69 -5.61
N ALA A 139 -15.09 -19.45 -4.46
CA ALA A 139 -15.84 -19.23 -3.23
C ALA A 139 -16.95 -18.18 -3.50
N PRO A 140 -18.20 -18.44 -3.11
CA PRO A 140 -19.31 -17.56 -3.44
C PRO A 140 -19.13 -16.19 -2.79
N GLY A 141 -19.23 -15.13 -3.60
CA GLY A 141 -19.25 -13.72 -3.17
C GLY A 141 -18.00 -12.90 -3.52
N PHE A 142 -18.18 -11.58 -3.58
CA PHE A 142 -17.08 -10.63 -3.80
C PHE A 142 -16.21 -10.54 -2.54
N ARG A 143 -14.91 -10.80 -2.68
CA ARG A 143 -13.92 -10.76 -1.58
C ARG A 143 -12.62 -10.16 -2.06
N PHE A 144 -11.97 -9.37 -1.21
CA PHE A 144 -10.61 -8.90 -1.51
C PHE A 144 -9.59 -10.03 -1.43
N PRO A 145 -8.50 -9.98 -2.22
CA PRO A 145 -7.42 -10.95 -2.09
C PRO A 145 -6.76 -10.82 -0.72
N ASN A 146 -6.43 -11.95 -0.13
CA ASN A 146 -5.62 -11.97 1.08
C ASN A 146 -4.16 -12.16 0.71
N ARG A 147 -3.31 -11.22 1.15
CA ARG A 147 -1.86 -11.31 1.03
C ARG A 147 -1.31 -11.61 2.41
N SER A 148 -0.64 -12.75 2.58
CA SER A 148 -0.16 -13.24 3.87
C SER A 148 0.60 -12.21 4.72
N LEU A 149 1.40 -11.34 4.10
CA LEU A 149 2.13 -10.28 4.81
C LEU A 149 1.23 -9.10 5.24
N LEU A 150 0.21 -8.75 4.46
CA LEU A 150 -0.61 -7.56 4.70
C LEU A 150 -1.88 -7.89 5.50
N THR A 151 -2.51 -9.03 5.21
CA THR A 151 -3.81 -9.46 5.76
C THR A 151 -4.82 -8.30 5.77
N GLU A 152 -5.40 -7.98 6.93
CA GLU A 152 -6.38 -6.90 7.10
C GLU A 152 -5.78 -5.49 6.92
N SER A 153 -4.47 -5.32 7.09
CA SER A 153 -3.82 -4.02 6.91
C SER A 153 -3.86 -3.52 5.46
N ILE A 154 -4.13 -4.41 4.49
CA ILE A 154 -4.28 -4.04 3.08
C ILE A 154 -5.37 -2.98 2.85
N ARG A 155 -6.35 -2.87 3.74
CA ARG A 155 -7.41 -1.85 3.66
C ARG A 155 -6.88 -0.43 3.85
N ASN A 156 -5.75 -0.26 4.52
CA ASN A 156 -5.08 1.04 4.64
C ASN A 156 -4.65 1.60 3.28
N LEU A 157 -4.52 0.75 2.25
CA LEU A 157 -4.28 1.15 0.86
C LEU A 157 -5.29 2.18 0.35
N PHE A 158 -6.56 2.09 0.77
CA PHE A 158 -7.63 2.99 0.33
C PHE A 158 -7.56 4.39 0.96
N PHE A 159 -6.65 4.59 1.90
CA PHE A 159 -6.51 5.84 2.64
C PHE A 159 -5.11 6.41 2.42
N HIS A 160 -4.08 5.66 2.80
CA HIS A 160 -2.68 6.08 2.77
C HIS A 160 -2.22 6.53 1.37
N VAL A 161 -2.39 5.69 0.35
CA VAL A 161 -1.89 5.98 -1.01
C VAL A 161 -2.68 7.12 -1.68
N PRO A 162 -4.04 7.16 -1.62
CA PRO A 162 -4.81 8.30 -2.08
C PRO A 162 -4.44 9.64 -1.42
N MET A 163 -4.04 9.66 -0.15
CA MET A 163 -3.55 10.88 0.51
C MET A 163 -2.27 11.42 -0.14
N TRP A 164 -1.33 10.54 -0.53
CA TRP A 164 -0.13 10.94 -1.27
C TRP A 164 -0.47 11.50 -2.66
N PHE A 165 -1.39 10.88 -3.39
CA PHE A 165 -1.82 11.43 -4.68
C PHE A 165 -2.53 12.77 -4.54
N THR A 166 -3.30 12.95 -3.47
CA THR A 166 -3.94 14.23 -3.15
C THR A 166 -2.90 15.30 -2.82
N MET A 167 -1.87 14.95 -2.05
CA MET A 167 -0.73 15.84 -1.79
C MET A 167 -0.04 16.24 -3.09
N MET A 168 0.30 15.28 -3.96
CA MET A 168 0.96 15.56 -5.24
C MET A 168 0.11 16.49 -6.12
N LEU A 169 -1.20 16.25 -6.23
CA LEU A 169 -2.13 17.13 -6.93
C LEU A 169 -2.08 18.56 -6.38
N LEU A 170 -2.12 18.73 -5.06
CA LEU A 170 -2.07 20.04 -4.41
C LEU A 170 -0.71 20.74 -4.64
N MET A 171 0.40 20.00 -4.61
CA MET A 171 1.70 20.56 -4.95
C MET A 171 1.81 20.94 -6.43
N THR A 172 1.17 20.19 -7.34
CA THR A 172 1.04 20.58 -8.76
C THR A 172 0.21 21.86 -8.91
N ILE A 173 -0.91 21.99 -8.19
CA ILE A 173 -1.70 23.23 -8.17
C ILE A 173 -0.82 24.39 -7.65
N SER A 174 -0.05 24.14 -6.59
CA SER A 174 0.83 25.13 -5.98
C SER A 174 1.90 25.65 -6.94
N VAL A 175 2.61 24.77 -7.65
CA VAL A 175 3.64 25.19 -8.61
C VAL A 175 3.02 25.91 -9.81
N VAL A 176 1.84 25.48 -10.30
CA VAL A 176 1.12 26.19 -11.37
C VAL A 176 0.75 27.61 -10.93
N MET A 177 0.25 27.79 -9.70
CA MET A 177 -0.08 29.12 -9.17
C MET A 177 1.17 29.97 -8.95
N SER A 178 2.28 29.36 -8.53
CA SER A 178 3.59 30.03 -8.39
C SER A 178 4.11 30.53 -9.74
N LEU A 179 4.03 29.71 -10.79
CA LEU A 179 4.38 30.11 -12.15
C LEU A 179 3.49 31.25 -12.66
N ARG A 180 2.19 31.21 -12.35
CA ARG A 180 1.27 32.32 -12.68
C ARG A 180 1.62 33.59 -11.91
N HIS A 181 2.02 33.51 -10.65
CA HIS A 181 2.49 34.65 -9.88
C HIS A 181 3.75 35.26 -10.51
N LEU A 182 4.75 34.44 -10.86
CA LEU A 182 5.98 34.93 -11.51
C LEU A 182 5.71 35.63 -12.85
N ARG A 183 4.66 35.22 -13.57
CA ARG A 183 4.25 35.85 -14.83
C ARG A 183 3.48 37.17 -14.64
N THR A 184 2.63 37.26 -13.61
CA THR A 184 1.70 38.40 -13.47
C THR A 184 2.03 39.36 -12.32
N GLY A 185 2.92 38.98 -11.40
CA GLY A 185 3.17 39.70 -10.16
C GLY A 185 2.01 39.68 -9.15
N SER A 186 0.92 38.98 -9.44
CA SER A 186 -0.30 39.00 -8.61
C SER A 186 -0.11 38.25 -7.29
N LEU A 187 -0.25 38.95 -6.16
CA LEU A 187 -0.24 38.34 -4.82
C LEU A 187 -1.39 37.36 -4.60
N ASP A 188 -2.45 37.46 -5.39
CA ASP A 188 -3.60 36.56 -5.32
C ASP A 188 -3.27 35.15 -5.85
N HIS A 189 -2.40 35.07 -6.87
CA HIS A 189 -1.86 33.79 -7.35
C HIS A 189 -0.89 33.18 -6.32
N ASP A 190 -0.09 34.02 -5.69
CA ASP A 190 0.85 33.60 -4.65
C ASP A 190 0.13 33.06 -3.40
N GLY A 191 -0.89 33.76 -2.90
CA GLY A 191 -1.75 33.26 -1.81
C GLY A 191 -2.44 31.93 -2.16
N ALA A 192 -2.86 31.76 -3.43
CA ALA A 192 -3.42 30.49 -3.89
C ALA A 192 -2.39 29.35 -3.91
N ALA A 193 -1.12 29.64 -4.22
CA ALA A 193 -0.03 28.68 -4.13
C ALA A 193 0.25 28.28 -2.68
N LEU A 194 0.36 29.27 -1.78
CA LEU A 194 0.57 29.03 -0.34
C LEU A 194 -0.55 28.17 0.27
N ALA A 195 -1.81 28.49 -0.04
CA ALA A 195 -2.96 27.71 0.41
C ALA A 195 -2.87 26.25 -0.06
N ALA A 196 -2.38 26.00 -1.28
CA ALA A 196 -2.19 24.65 -1.79
C ALA A 196 -1.06 23.91 -1.06
N VAL A 197 0.06 24.60 -0.73
CA VAL A 197 1.14 24.02 0.09
C VAL A 197 0.64 23.64 1.48
N HIS A 198 -0.10 24.50 2.16
CA HIS A 198 -0.63 24.21 3.50
C HIS A 198 -1.53 22.97 3.51
N VAL A 199 -2.49 22.90 2.58
CA VAL A 199 -3.38 21.73 2.48
C VAL A 199 -2.59 20.50 2.02
N GLY A 200 -1.64 20.65 1.09
CA GLY A 200 -0.78 19.55 0.65
C GLY A 200 0.07 18.97 1.79
N LEU A 201 0.65 19.82 2.64
CA LEU A 201 1.41 19.41 3.82
C LEU A 201 0.55 18.69 4.85
N LEU A 202 -0.71 19.07 5.01
CA LEU A 202 -1.66 18.31 5.84
C LEU A 202 -1.77 16.87 5.33
N PHE A 203 -1.96 16.68 4.02
CA PHE A 203 -2.00 15.33 3.42
C PHE A 203 -0.66 14.60 3.49
N ALA A 204 0.47 15.31 3.40
CA ALA A 204 1.81 14.72 3.58
C ALA A 204 1.97 14.16 5.00
N VAL A 205 1.60 14.93 6.02
CA VAL A 205 1.66 14.52 7.44
C VAL A 205 0.73 13.33 7.70
N LEU A 206 -0.52 13.38 7.22
CA LEU A 206 -1.45 12.26 7.32
C LEU A 206 -0.92 11.00 6.59
N GLY A 207 -0.30 11.18 5.43
CA GLY A 207 0.39 10.13 4.68
C GLY A 207 1.53 9.50 5.49
N LEU A 208 2.37 10.31 6.13
CA LEU A 208 3.46 9.82 6.99
C LEU A 208 2.93 9.04 8.21
N ILE A 209 1.91 9.56 8.89
CA ILE A 209 1.31 8.89 10.06
C ILE A 209 0.70 7.54 9.66
N THR A 210 -0.14 7.52 8.62
CA THR A 210 -0.78 6.30 8.14
C THR A 210 0.23 5.29 7.58
N GLY A 211 1.33 5.76 6.99
CA GLY A 211 2.43 4.92 6.52
C GLY A 211 3.24 4.32 7.66
N SER A 212 3.53 5.10 8.70
CA SER A 212 4.25 4.64 9.89
C SER A 212 3.46 3.57 10.65
N ILE A 213 2.14 3.75 10.80
CA ILE A 213 1.24 2.73 11.36
C ILE A 213 1.30 1.47 10.49
N TRP A 214 1.27 1.60 9.17
CA TRP A 214 1.32 0.44 8.27
C TRP A 214 2.65 -0.30 8.34
N ALA A 215 3.78 0.43 8.42
CA ALA A 215 5.10 -0.13 8.62
C ALA A 215 5.21 -0.92 9.93
N ARG A 216 4.61 -0.40 11.02
CA ARG A 216 4.59 -1.09 12.32
C ARG A 216 3.87 -2.42 12.25
N VAL A 217 2.75 -2.49 11.54
CA VAL A 217 1.96 -3.73 11.38
C VAL A 217 2.65 -4.71 10.43
N THR A 218 3.27 -4.23 9.36
CA THR A 218 3.81 -5.08 8.28
C THR A 218 5.24 -5.55 8.56
N TRP A 219 6.08 -4.68 9.11
CA TRP A 219 7.53 -4.90 9.28
C TRP A 219 7.98 -4.83 10.75
N GLY A 220 7.04 -4.68 11.68
CA GLY A 220 7.33 -4.64 13.12
C GLY A 220 7.96 -3.32 13.61
N GLY A 221 8.26 -2.35 12.74
CA GLY A 221 8.87 -1.07 13.10
C GLY A 221 8.07 0.14 12.62
N TRP A 222 8.03 1.22 13.40
CA TRP A 222 7.36 2.47 13.00
C TRP A 222 8.01 3.16 11.79
N TRP A 223 9.28 2.86 11.54
CA TRP A 223 10.05 3.35 10.40
C TRP A 223 11.08 2.31 10.02
N THR A 224 11.27 2.10 8.72
CA THR A 224 12.32 1.23 8.16
C THR A 224 13.20 2.08 7.23
N SER A 225 14.43 1.63 6.98
CA SER A 225 15.35 2.32 6.05
C SER A 225 14.98 2.04 4.59
N ASP A 226 13.74 2.36 4.22
CA ASP A 226 13.19 2.20 2.88
C ASP A 226 13.22 3.53 2.12
N THR A 227 13.56 3.47 0.82
CA THR A 227 13.71 4.65 -0.03
C THR A 227 12.43 5.49 -0.14
N LYS A 228 11.26 4.86 -0.23
CA LYS A 228 9.98 5.57 -0.37
C LYS A 228 9.60 6.27 0.94
N LEU A 229 9.80 5.61 2.08
CA LEU A 229 9.60 6.21 3.41
C LEU A 229 10.48 7.46 3.58
N ASN A 230 11.78 7.31 3.36
CA ASN A 230 12.74 8.41 3.49
C ASN A 230 12.47 9.53 2.47
N GLY A 231 12.16 9.18 1.22
CA GLY A 231 11.81 10.15 0.18
C GLY A 231 10.56 10.98 0.52
N ALA A 232 9.55 10.34 1.11
CA ALA A 232 8.35 11.00 1.64
C ALA A 232 8.64 11.95 2.80
N ALA A 233 9.48 11.54 3.76
CA ALA A 233 9.88 12.40 4.86
C ALA A 233 10.68 13.62 4.38
N VAL A 234 11.68 13.41 3.52
CA VAL A 234 12.50 14.49 2.94
C VAL A 234 11.64 15.46 2.13
N THR A 235 10.72 14.95 1.29
CA THR A 235 9.77 15.79 0.56
C THR A 235 8.97 16.70 1.49
N THR A 236 8.48 16.15 2.61
CA THR A 236 7.70 16.91 3.59
C THR A 236 8.56 18.00 4.23
N LEU A 237 9.82 17.70 4.57
CA LEU A 237 10.76 18.67 5.12
C LEU A 237 11.13 19.78 4.13
N VAL A 238 11.30 19.46 2.84
CA VAL A 238 11.54 20.46 1.78
C VAL A 238 10.37 21.45 1.70
N TYR A 239 9.13 20.97 1.76
CA TYR A 239 7.96 21.86 1.78
C TYR A 239 7.76 22.57 3.13
N ALA A 240 8.21 22.02 4.25
CA ALA A 240 8.28 22.76 5.51
C ALA A 240 9.29 23.93 5.42
N ALA A 241 10.44 23.70 4.78
CA ALA A 241 11.44 24.74 4.55
C ALA A 241 10.93 25.85 3.61
N TYR A 242 10.06 25.53 2.64
CA TYR A 242 9.34 26.54 1.85
C TYR A 242 8.56 27.53 2.74
N LEU A 243 7.85 27.03 3.77
CA LEU A 243 7.10 27.88 4.70
C LEU A 243 8.02 28.76 5.55
N VAL A 244 9.12 28.18 6.04
CA VAL A 244 10.14 28.92 6.82
C VAL A 244 10.77 30.03 5.98
N LEU A 245 11.20 29.72 4.76
CA LEU A 245 11.77 30.69 3.82
C LEU A 245 10.81 31.86 3.60
N ARG A 246 9.55 31.56 3.30
CA ARG A 246 8.54 32.57 3.06
C ARG A 246 8.31 33.45 4.30
N GLY A 247 8.20 32.85 5.49
CA GLY A 247 7.99 33.57 6.74
C GLY A 247 9.18 34.44 7.19
N SER A 248 10.39 34.16 6.67
CA SER A 248 11.60 34.92 7.00
C SER A 248 11.75 36.25 6.23
N VAL A 249 10.89 36.53 5.26
CA VAL A 249 10.99 37.70 4.38
C VAL A 249 9.85 38.67 4.66
N SER A 250 10.17 39.87 5.13
CA SER A 250 9.17 40.88 5.54
C SER A 250 8.42 41.52 4.37
N ASP A 251 9.11 41.77 3.24
CA ASP A 251 8.49 42.37 2.06
C ASP A 251 7.61 41.34 1.32
N PRO A 252 6.28 41.57 1.19
CA PRO A 252 5.36 40.57 0.64
C PRO A 252 5.66 40.18 -0.82
N HIS A 253 6.08 41.14 -1.64
CA HIS A 253 6.39 40.87 -3.06
C HIS A 253 7.69 40.08 -3.21
N LYS A 254 8.70 40.40 -2.40
CA LYS A 254 9.97 39.67 -2.34
C LYS A 254 9.75 38.26 -1.80
N ALA A 255 8.96 38.12 -0.74
CA ALA A 255 8.59 36.83 -0.15
C ALA A 255 7.87 35.96 -1.18
N ALA A 256 6.86 36.50 -1.86
CA ALA A 256 6.10 35.82 -2.90
C ALA A 256 6.99 35.32 -4.05
N ARG A 257 7.90 36.17 -4.54
CA ARG A 257 8.81 35.82 -5.63
C ARG A 257 9.81 34.73 -5.22
N LEU A 258 10.43 34.85 -4.04
CA LEU A 258 11.40 33.86 -3.55
C LEU A 258 10.72 32.52 -3.27
N ALA A 259 9.54 32.55 -2.64
CA ALA A 259 8.73 31.36 -2.39
C ALA A 259 8.35 30.70 -3.72
N ALA A 260 7.84 31.44 -4.70
CA ALA A 260 7.45 30.89 -6.00
C ALA A 260 8.60 30.17 -6.72
N VAL A 261 9.82 30.74 -6.70
CA VAL A 261 11.01 30.09 -7.25
C VAL A 261 11.36 28.83 -6.46
N TYR A 262 11.43 28.91 -5.14
CA TYR A 262 11.72 27.74 -4.28
C TYR A 262 10.72 26.60 -4.53
N ASN A 263 9.43 26.92 -4.69
CA ASN A 263 8.39 25.93 -4.90
C ASN A 263 8.60 25.12 -6.18
N ILE A 264 9.13 25.73 -7.23
CA ILE A 264 9.49 25.02 -8.47
C ILE A 264 10.59 23.99 -8.17
N PHE A 265 11.63 24.38 -7.43
CA PHE A 265 12.69 23.47 -7.01
C PHE A 265 12.15 22.35 -6.10
N ALA A 266 11.32 22.69 -5.12
CA ALA A 266 10.68 21.75 -4.21
C ALA A 266 9.83 20.71 -4.97
N TYR A 267 9.08 21.15 -5.98
CA TYR A 267 8.25 20.26 -6.80
C TYR A 267 9.11 19.26 -7.60
N VAL A 268 10.22 19.72 -8.18
CA VAL A 268 11.17 18.84 -8.89
C VAL A 268 11.79 17.83 -7.92
N LEU A 269 12.24 18.27 -6.74
CA LEU A 269 12.77 17.38 -5.71
C LEU A 269 11.75 16.34 -5.25
N MET A 270 10.49 16.74 -5.05
CA MET A 270 9.40 15.81 -4.74
C MET A 270 9.23 14.75 -5.83
N MET A 271 9.24 15.13 -7.10
CA MET A 271 9.17 14.15 -8.20
C MET A 271 10.37 13.21 -8.18
N VAL A 272 11.56 13.71 -7.88
CA VAL A 272 12.76 12.87 -7.75
C VAL A 272 12.60 11.88 -6.60
N PHE A 273 12.24 12.34 -5.40
CA PHE A 273 12.18 11.49 -4.20
C PHE A 273 11.02 10.50 -4.21
N LEU A 274 9.85 10.88 -4.75
CA LEU A 274 8.66 10.03 -4.74
C LEU A 274 8.50 9.18 -6.00
N MET A 275 9.00 9.67 -7.15
CA MET A 275 8.83 8.99 -8.42
C MET A 275 10.14 8.42 -8.96
N VAL A 276 11.22 9.19 -9.00
CA VAL A 276 12.44 8.71 -9.67
C VAL A 276 13.21 7.71 -8.79
N LEU A 277 13.63 8.14 -7.60
CA LEU A 277 14.54 7.40 -6.73
C LEU A 277 14.02 6.01 -6.32
N PRO A 278 12.73 5.82 -5.98
CA PRO A 278 12.22 4.50 -5.63
C PRO A 278 12.25 3.48 -6.76
N ARG A 279 12.34 3.93 -8.03
CA ARG A 279 12.45 3.04 -9.19
C ARG A 279 13.90 2.65 -9.50
N LEU A 280 14.85 3.35 -8.90
CA LEU A 280 16.29 3.10 -9.05
C LEU A 280 16.88 2.34 -7.86
N SER A 281 16.03 1.93 -6.91
CA SER A 281 16.45 1.29 -5.67
C SER A 281 15.47 0.20 -5.27
N ASP A 282 15.97 -0.74 -4.45
CA ASP A 282 15.12 -1.73 -3.81
C ASP A 282 14.24 -1.06 -2.74
N SER A 283 13.00 -1.52 -2.62
CA SER A 283 12.04 -1.02 -1.65
C SER A 283 11.15 -2.15 -1.17
N LEU A 284 10.83 -2.15 0.12
CA LEU A 284 9.95 -3.12 0.77
C LEU A 284 8.48 -2.95 0.36
N HIS A 285 8.13 -1.85 -0.31
CA HIS A 285 6.75 -1.62 -0.73
C HIS A 285 6.33 -2.57 -1.85
N PRO A 286 5.11 -3.17 -1.75
CA PRO A 286 4.56 -4.00 -2.82
C PRO A 286 4.54 -3.29 -4.17
N GLY A 287 4.83 -4.02 -5.25
CA GLY A 287 4.88 -3.49 -6.63
C GLY A 287 6.17 -2.74 -6.99
N ASN A 288 7.28 -2.98 -6.27
CA ASN A 288 8.58 -2.44 -6.65
C ASN A 288 9.23 -3.32 -7.72
N GLY A 289 9.16 -2.88 -8.98
CA GLY A 289 9.68 -3.61 -10.14
C GLY A 289 8.77 -3.48 -11.37
N GLY A 290 8.74 -2.30 -11.99
CA GLY A 290 7.90 -2.01 -13.17
C GLY A 290 7.39 -0.57 -13.22
N ASN A 291 6.79 -0.16 -14.34
CA ASN A 291 6.21 1.18 -14.52
C ASN A 291 4.97 1.35 -13.62
N PRO A 292 4.96 2.27 -12.64
CA PRO A 292 3.92 2.31 -11.62
C PRO A 292 2.75 3.24 -11.99
N ALA A 293 2.61 3.59 -13.26
CA ALA A 293 1.38 4.18 -13.80
C ALA A 293 0.38 3.09 -14.19
N PHE A 294 0.08 2.14 -13.29
CA PHE A 294 -0.79 0.96 -13.52
C PHE A 294 -0.10 -0.19 -14.26
N ASN A 295 0.63 -1.03 -13.52
CA ASN A 295 0.85 -2.39 -14.01
C ASN A 295 -0.42 -3.20 -13.70
N GLN A 296 -1.06 -3.73 -14.74
CA GLN A 296 -2.27 -4.57 -14.61
C GLN A 296 -2.04 -5.81 -13.75
N TYR A 297 -0.79 -6.15 -13.43
CA TYR A 297 -0.39 -7.35 -12.71
C TYR A 297 -0.24 -7.23 -11.18
N ASP A 298 -0.10 -6.02 -10.60
CA ASP A 298 0.24 -5.90 -9.16
C ASP A 298 -0.95 -5.67 -8.22
N LEU A 299 -1.92 -4.85 -8.64
CA LEU A 299 -3.13 -4.60 -7.83
C LEU A 299 -4.31 -5.41 -8.36
N ASP A 300 -4.87 -6.29 -7.54
CA ASP A 300 -6.05 -7.10 -7.89
C ASP A 300 -7.24 -6.23 -8.33
N ASP A 301 -7.96 -6.66 -9.37
CA ASP A 301 -9.09 -5.91 -9.93
C ASP A 301 -10.19 -5.62 -8.90
N ARG A 302 -10.35 -6.49 -7.90
CA ARG A 302 -11.30 -6.29 -6.81
C ARG A 302 -10.89 -5.13 -5.91
N LEU A 303 -9.59 -4.95 -5.65
CA LEU A 303 -9.09 -3.80 -4.89
C LEU A 303 -9.20 -2.51 -5.69
N ARG A 304 -8.99 -2.55 -7.01
CA ARG A 304 -9.12 -1.39 -7.90
C ARG A 304 -10.50 -0.75 -7.85
N LEU A 305 -11.55 -1.57 -7.71
CA LEU A 305 -12.94 -1.12 -7.59
C LEU A 305 -13.15 -0.10 -6.46
N VAL A 306 -12.37 -0.22 -5.37
CA VAL A 306 -12.45 0.71 -4.22
C VAL A 306 -11.36 1.76 -4.28
N PHE A 307 -10.16 1.35 -4.71
CA PHE A 307 -9.00 2.20 -4.73
C PHE A 307 -9.17 3.43 -5.62
N TYR A 308 -9.67 3.30 -6.86
CA TYR A 308 -9.82 4.47 -7.74
C TYR A 308 -10.91 5.45 -7.29
N PRO A 309 -12.10 4.99 -6.84
CA PRO A 309 -13.04 5.87 -6.13
C PRO A 309 -12.43 6.57 -4.93
N ALA A 310 -11.56 5.90 -4.16
CA ALA A 310 -10.85 6.53 -3.05
C ALA A 310 -9.91 7.63 -3.52
N VAL A 311 -9.08 7.37 -4.54
CA VAL A 311 -8.19 8.38 -5.13
C VAL A 311 -8.99 9.61 -5.55
N LEU A 312 -10.09 9.42 -6.30
CA LEU A 312 -10.93 10.53 -6.75
C LEU A 312 -11.58 11.26 -5.56
N GLY A 313 -12.14 10.53 -4.59
CA GLY A 313 -12.78 11.10 -3.41
C GLY A 313 -11.82 11.97 -2.58
N TRP A 314 -10.62 11.46 -2.32
CA TRP A 314 -9.57 12.19 -1.60
C TRP A 314 -9.08 13.43 -2.37
N MET A 315 -8.88 13.33 -3.69
CA MET A 315 -8.50 14.47 -4.52
C MET A 315 -9.57 15.56 -4.56
N LEU A 316 -10.85 15.18 -4.64
CA LEU A 316 -11.98 16.12 -4.57
C LEU A 316 -12.03 16.79 -3.20
N LEU A 317 -11.85 16.03 -2.11
CA LEU A 317 -11.79 16.58 -0.76
C LEU A 317 -10.63 17.55 -0.58
N GLY A 318 -9.43 17.19 -1.03
CA GLY A 318 -8.24 18.05 -0.97
C GLY A 318 -8.40 19.32 -1.79
N THR A 319 -8.96 19.20 -3.00
CA THR A 319 -9.28 20.37 -3.85
C THR A 319 -10.31 21.27 -3.17
N TRP A 320 -11.32 20.70 -2.52
CA TRP A 320 -12.30 21.47 -1.75
C TRP A 320 -11.64 22.20 -0.58
N ALA A 321 -10.83 21.52 0.22
CA ALA A 321 -10.07 22.12 1.31
C ALA A 321 -9.19 23.29 0.81
N TRP A 322 -8.50 23.12 -0.31
CA TRP A 322 -7.75 24.20 -0.96
C TRP A 322 -8.63 25.39 -1.35
N THR A 323 -9.80 25.16 -1.96
CA THR A 323 -10.70 26.27 -2.29
C THR A 323 -11.21 27.03 -1.08
N LEU A 324 -11.38 26.36 0.07
CA LEU A 324 -11.76 27.00 1.33
C LEU A 324 -10.59 27.80 1.90
N ALA A 325 -9.40 27.21 1.98
CA ALA A 325 -8.20 27.86 2.47
C ALA A 325 -7.88 29.15 1.69
N ARG A 326 -7.97 29.10 0.35
CA ARG A 326 -7.78 30.27 -0.51
C ARG A 326 -8.82 31.37 -0.26
N ARG A 327 -10.08 31.02 -0.02
CA ARG A 327 -11.14 32.01 0.26
C ARG A 327 -10.95 32.66 1.62
N LEU A 328 -10.57 31.86 2.62
CA LEU A 328 -10.29 32.35 3.96
C LEU A 328 -9.13 33.36 3.94
N ASP A 329 -8.03 33.01 3.29
CA ASP A 329 -6.86 33.88 3.08
C ASP A 329 -7.23 35.20 2.38
N ARG A 330 -8.06 35.13 1.33
CA ARG A 330 -8.54 36.34 0.65
C ARG A 330 -9.41 37.22 1.57
N LEU A 331 -10.28 36.62 2.38
CA LEU A 331 -11.12 37.37 3.33
C LEU A 331 -10.29 38.03 4.43
N GLN A 332 -9.26 37.34 4.93
CA GLN A 332 -8.32 37.90 5.92
C GLN A 332 -7.59 39.12 5.36
N ARG A 333 -7.03 39.02 4.15
CA ARG A 333 -6.40 40.19 3.48
C ARG A 333 -7.37 41.36 3.30
N LEU A 334 -8.63 41.09 2.96
CA LEU A 334 -9.63 42.15 2.82
C LEU A 334 -9.98 42.80 4.16
N HIS A 335 -9.98 42.03 5.24
CA HIS A 335 -10.21 42.54 6.59
C HIS A 335 -9.03 43.38 7.10
N ASP A 336 -7.81 42.93 6.90
CA ASP A 336 -6.59 43.63 7.35
C ASP A 336 -6.33 44.95 6.58
N HIS A 337 -7.01 45.14 5.45
CA HIS A 337 -6.92 46.34 4.60
C HIS A 337 -8.18 47.22 4.63
N ALA A 338 -9.20 46.87 5.43
CA ALA A 338 -10.42 47.65 5.62
C ALA A 338 -10.31 48.60 6.82
#